data_AF-A0A150Y0M7-F1
#
_entry.id   AF-A0A150Y0M7-F1
#
_cell.length_a   1.000
_cell.length_b   1.000
_cell.length_c   1.000
_cell.angle_alpha   90.00
_cell.angle_beta   90.00
_cell.angle_gamma   90.00
#
_symmetry.space_group_name_H-M   'P 1'
#
loop_
_entity.id
_entity.type
_entity.pdbx_description
1 polymer ?
#
loop_
_entity_poly.entity_id
_entity_poly.type
_entity_poly.pdbx_seq_one_letter_code
_entity_poly.pdbx_strand_id
1 'polypeptide(L)'
;MVPVLEPLQITDYNPKTNRFLAYGTQSKACMEIDAEGNVLSSVDLTGEGPGHFGPGMSGLGYLGTNIVVEGAGAYYFFDADWNYLEKFTPGSGYIPLSYISGKPDAVEINGVNTVIKAKSQNYNGGIKLKEDHFNTAMMLEAFNSKSQEPTELLPYPENSIYRTSELYFDGHEPKISYNKQKEELILVLPLEPKMYKYELKNNRFEFVSTSNLDLKNFRTPQGIPYEDQHKNPLKNFGRSNELNYVYRELNSSILDVSSYGEITMIRYKTGAKEPTSLSNYMEASKYADSESEALYSFFVQDKKVLEINDDLGRYVRLSETQFLVPYVNEEEELDYNKFYIYELKKIE
;
A
#
# COMPACT_ATOMS: atom_id res chain seq x y z
N MET A 1 30.49 -6.11 -24.69
CA MET A 1 29.60 -6.25 -23.52
C MET A 1 28.21 -6.41 -24.10
N VAL A 2 27.52 -7.53 -23.85
CA VAL A 2 26.14 -7.71 -24.33
C VAL A 2 25.27 -6.76 -23.50
N PRO A 3 24.40 -5.95 -24.11
CA PRO A 3 23.48 -5.12 -23.35
C PRO A 3 22.56 -6.04 -22.54
N VAL A 4 22.64 -5.96 -21.21
CA VAL A 4 21.73 -6.66 -20.30
C VAL A 4 20.41 -5.91 -20.33
N LEU A 5 19.30 -6.62 -20.58
CA LEU A 5 17.97 -6.05 -20.50
C LEU A 5 17.73 -5.49 -19.08
N GLU A 6 17.31 -4.24 -18.99
CA GLU A 6 16.91 -3.65 -17.72
C GLU A 6 15.52 -4.20 -17.29
N PRO A 7 15.39 -4.77 -16.08
CA PRO A 7 14.09 -5.16 -15.54
C PRO A 7 13.27 -3.92 -15.16
N LEU A 8 12.04 -3.86 -15.67
CA LEU A 8 11.11 -2.77 -15.44
C LEU A 8 10.02 -3.15 -14.44
N GLN A 9 9.65 -2.20 -13.59
CA GLN A 9 8.43 -2.26 -12.78
C GLN A 9 7.43 -1.25 -13.31
N ILE A 10 6.24 -1.69 -13.74
CA ILE A 10 5.13 -0.78 -13.99
C ILE A 10 4.48 -0.43 -12.65
N THR A 11 4.25 0.85 -12.38
CA THR A 11 3.84 1.35 -11.06
C THR A 11 2.45 1.96 -11.06
N ASP A 12 2.03 2.55 -12.17
CA ASP A 12 0.69 3.12 -12.33
C ASP A 12 0.29 3.21 -13.81
N TYR A 13 -1.00 3.44 -14.05
CA TYR A 13 -1.58 3.57 -15.38
C TYR A 13 -2.51 4.79 -15.44
N ASN A 14 -2.40 5.58 -16.51
CA ASN A 14 -3.29 6.70 -16.77
C ASN A 14 -4.34 6.33 -17.83
N PRO A 15 -5.61 6.12 -17.44
CA PRO A 15 -6.65 5.72 -18.39
C PRO A 15 -7.02 6.82 -19.39
N LYS A 16 -6.67 8.09 -19.14
CA LYS A 16 -6.99 9.19 -20.06
C LYS A 16 -6.01 9.25 -21.23
N THR A 17 -4.74 8.96 -20.98
CA THR A 17 -3.67 9.02 -21.99
C THR A 17 -3.29 7.64 -22.53
N ASN A 18 -3.77 6.56 -21.90
CA ASN A 18 -3.38 5.18 -22.19
C ASN A 18 -1.86 4.97 -22.07
N ARG A 19 -1.28 5.50 -20.98
CA ARG A 19 0.15 5.46 -20.70
C ARG A 19 0.44 4.84 -19.34
N PHE A 20 1.62 4.27 -19.23
CA PHE A 20 2.13 3.60 -18.05
C PHE A 20 3.31 4.37 -17.47
N LEU A 21 3.36 4.46 -16.14
CA LEU A 21 4.59 4.82 -15.45
C LEU A 21 5.40 3.55 -15.17
N ALA A 22 6.69 3.63 -15.47
CA ALA A 22 7.61 2.55 -15.24
C ALA A 22 8.86 3.03 -14.50
N TYR A 23 9.44 2.12 -13.74
CA TYR A 23 10.67 2.33 -12.99
C TYR A 23 11.71 1.28 -13.41
N GLY A 24 12.87 1.75 -13.84
CA GLY A 24 14.03 0.92 -14.09
C GLY A 24 14.65 0.45 -12.77
N THR A 25 14.59 -0.84 -12.47
CA THR A 25 15.03 -1.36 -11.16
C THR A 25 16.54 -1.31 -10.95
N GLN A 26 17.32 -1.17 -12.04
CA GLN A 26 18.77 -1.07 -12.00
C GLN A 26 19.24 0.36 -12.25
N SER A 27 18.79 1.00 -13.32
CA SER A 27 19.18 2.38 -13.67
C SER A 27 18.55 3.42 -12.74
N LYS A 28 17.44 3.05 -12.08
CA LYS A 28 16.56 3.95 -11.32
C LYS A 28 15.90 5.03 -12.17
N ALA A 29 15.90 4.89 -13.49
CA ALA A 29 15.22 5.80 -14.40
C ALA A 29 13.70 5.71 -14.22
N CYS A 30 13.05 6.87 -14.26
CA CYS A 30 11.60 6.96 -14.32
C CYS A 30 11.19 7.14 -15.78
N MET A 31 10.22 6.34 -16.23
CA MET A 31 9.85 6.26 -17.63
C MET A 31 8.34 6.39 -17.80
N GLU A 32 7.93 6.93 -18.95
CA GLU A 32 6.57 6.82 -19.45
C GLU A 32 6.55 5.92 -20.69
N ILE A 33 5.65 4.93 -20.70
CA ILE A 33 5.56 3.90 -21.74
C ILE A 33 4.14 3.95 -22.34
N ASP A 34 4.02 3.80 -23.66
CA ASP A 34 2.71 3.64 -24.32
C ASP A 34 2.16 2.20 -24.20
N ALA A 35 0.94 1.97 -24.72
CA ALA A 35 0.32 0.65 -24.66
C ALA A 35 0.94 -0.39 -25.60
N GLU A 36 1.69 0.06 -26.59
CA GLU A 36 2.47 -0.78 -27.48
C GLU A 36 3.83 -1.18 -26.87
N GLY A 37 4.21 -0.60 -25.74
CA GLY A 37 5.45 -0.89 -25.02
C GLY A 37 6.64 -0.01 -25.41
N ASN A 38 6.42 1.06 -26.17
CA ASN A 38 7.48 2.01 -26.52
C ASN A 38 7.72 2.98 -25.37
N VAL A 39 8.99 3.22 -25.05
CA VAL A 39 9.40 4.26 -24.11
C VAL A 39 9.21 5.63 -24.77
N LEU A 40 8.26 6.42 -24.26
CA LEU A 40 7.97 7.76 -24.74
C LEU A 40 8.92 8.80 -24.11
N SER A 41 9.24 8.62 -22.83
CA SER A 41 10.17 9.46 -22.09
C SER A 41 10.91 8.64 -21.03
N SER A 42 12.13 9.06 -20.72
CA SER A 42 12.96 8.47 -19.67
C SER A 42 13.79 9.58 -19.04
N VAL A 43 13.69 9.71 -17.72
CA VAL A 43 14.43 10.70 -16.93
C VAL A 43 15.15 10.04 -15.77
N ASP A 44 16.35 10.54 -15.48
CA ASP A 44 17.07 10.22 -14.26
C ASP A 44 16.82 11.35 -13.25
N LEU A 45 16.14 11.02 -12.16
CA LEU A 45 15.82 11.96 -11.06
C LEU A 45 16.67 11.67 -9.81
N THR A 46 17.73 10.87 -9.94
CA THR A 46 18.65 10.55 -8.84
C THR A 46 19.60 11.72 -8.55
N GLY A 47 20.01 11.85 -7.28
CA GLY A 47 20.99 12.87 -6.87
C GLY A 47 20.39 14.11 -6.23
N GLU A 48 21.11 15.23 -6.29
CA GLU A 48 20.81 16.46 -5.56
C GLU A 48 20.28 17.58 -6.46
N GLY A 49 19.40 18.41 -5.91
CA GLY A 49 18.86 19.59 -6.58
C GLY A 49 17.34 19.64 -6.60
N PRO A 50 16.74 20.73 -7.13
CA PRO A 50 15.30 20.80 -7.34
C PRO A 50 14.83 19.64 -8.23
N GLY A 51 13.73 18.98 -7.86
CA GLY A 51 13.15 17.86 -8.61
C GLY A 51 13.88 16.52 -8.52
N HIS A 52 14.97 16.40 -7.75
CA HIS A 52 15.67 15.12 -7.57
C HIS A 52 15.31 14.50 -6.22
N PHE A 53 15.09 13.18 -6.20
CA PHE A 53 14.61 12.45 -5.01
C PHE A 53 15.72 11.98 -4.06
N GLY A 54 16.98 12.36 -4.32
CA GLY A 54 18.10 12.01 -3.44
C GLY A 54 18.49 10.53 -3.54
N PRO A 55 18.75 9.85 -2.41
CA PRO A 55 19.34 8.51 -2.39
C PRO A 55 18.39 7.40 -2.83
N GLY A 56 17.08 7.68 -2.94
CA GLY A 56 16.12 6.70 -3.39
C GLY A 56 14.66 7.16 -3.33
N MET A 57 13.81 6.36 -3.98
CA MET A 57 12.39 6.55 -4.15
C MET A 57 11.65 5.30 -3.69
N SER A 58 10.49 5.48 -3.04
CA SER A 58 9.60 4.39 -2.61
C SER A 58 8.28 4.35 -3.37
N GLY A 59 7.95 5.36 -4.16
CA GLY A 59 6.74 5.36 -4.96
C GLY A 59 6.76 6.26 -6.19
N LEU A 60 6.05 5.85 -7.23
CA LEU A 60 5.88 6.55 -8.51
C LEU A 60 4.45 6.35 -9.02
N GLY A 61 3.70 7.43 -9.25
CA GLY A 61 2.32 7.33 -9.73
C GLY A 61 1.75 8.60 -10.34
N TYR A 62 0.52 8.48 -10.87
CA TYR A 62 -0.20 9.59 -11.49
C TYR A 62 -1.18 10.29 -10.52
N LEU A 63 -1.16 11.62 -10.57
CA LEU A 63 -2.20 12.49 -10.03
C LEU A 63 -2.85 13.29 -11.18
N GLY A 64 -3.91 12.73 -11.76
CA GLY A 64 -4.53 13.32 -12.95
C GLY A 64 -3.58 13.17 -14.13
N THR A 65 -3.05 14.29 -14.63
CA THR A 65 -1.99 14.32 -15.66
C THR A 65 -0.60 14.56 -15.06
N ASN A 66 -0.51 14.92 -13.79
CA ASN A 66 0.75 15.15 -13.10
C ASN A 66 1.33 13.82 -12.61
N ILE A 67 2.64 13.82 -12.35
CA ILE A 67 3.39 12.69 -11.83
C ILE A 67 3.79 13.00 -10.39
N VAL A 68 3.67 12.01 -9.51
CA VAL A 68 4.05 12.10 -8.11
C VAL A 68 5.12 11.05 -7.81
N VAL A 69 6.22 11.51 -7.23
CA VAL A 69 7.32 10.69 -6.75
C VAL A 69 7.38 10.79 -5.23
N GLU A 70 7.39 9.66 -4.56
CA GLU A 70 7.69 9.57 -3.13
C GLU A 70 9.17 9.24 -2.94
N GLY A 71 9.96 10.27 -2.61
CA GLY A 71 11.36 10.12 -2.22
C GLY A 71 11.53 9.83 -0.73
N ALA A 72 12.76 9.49 -0.34
CA ALA A 72 13.09 9.24 1.06
C ALA A 72 12.78 10.44 1.98
N GLY A 73 13.08 11.66 1.52
CA GLY A 73 12.94 12.87 2.33
C GLY A 73 11.72 13.73 2.02
N ALA A 74 11.10 13.56 0.85
CA ALA A 74 10.04 14.43 0.36
C ALA A 74 9.19 13.74 -0.71
N TYR A 75 8.02 14.29 -0.98
CA TYR A 75 7.26 14.01 -2.20
C TYR A 75 7.54 15.13 -3.22
N TYR A 76 7.60 14.74 -4.48
CA TYR A 76 7.92 15.60 -5.61
C TYR A 76 6.83 15.47 -6.66
N PHE A 77 6.39 16.61 -7.21
CA PHE A 77 5.37 16.67 -8.24
C PHE A 77 5.99 17.19 -9.52
N PHE A 78 5.59 16.58 -10.62
CA PHE A 78 6.01 16.95 -11.96
C PHE A 78 4.80 17.07 -12.86
N ASP A 79 4.91 17.86 -13.93
CA ASP A 79 3.95 17.82 -15.02
C ASP A 79 4.16 16.57 -15.89
N ALA A 80 3.38 16.45 -16.96
CA ALA A 80 3.44 15.32 -17.89
C ALA A 80 4.76 15.23 -18.67
N ASP A 81 5.54 16.32 -18.74
CA ASP A 81 6.83 16.40 -19.42
C ASP A 81 8.01 16.26 -18.44
N TRP A 82 7.75 15.81 -17.21
CA TRP A 82 8.71 15.68 -16.10
C TRP A 82 9.32 17.00 -15.62
N ASN A 83 8.71 18.15 -15.90
CA ASN A 83 9.16 19.41 -15.30
C ASN A 83 8.73 19.46 -13.84
N TYR A 84 9.67 19.79 -12.97
CA TYR A 84 9.42 19.92 -11.54
C TYR A 84 8.42 21.06 -11.24
N LEU A 85 7.37 20.73 -10.48
CA LEU A 85 6.33 21.66 -10.06
C LEU A 85 6.53 22.10 -8.61
N GLU A 86 6.53 21.14 -7.69
CA GLU A 86 6.54 21.39 -6.25
C GLU A 86 7.10 20.21 -5.47
N LYS A 87 7.52 20.49 -4.23
CA LYS A 87 7.95 19.47 -3.26
C LYS A 87 7.33 19.74 -1.90
N PHE A 88 7.15 18.70 -1.12
CA PHE A 88 6.85 18.84 0.30
C PHE A 88 7.55 17.76 1.12
N THR A 89 7.83 18.11 2.38
CA THR A 89 8.45 17.23 3.38
C THR A 89 7.48 17.01 4.54
N PRO A 90 7.53 15.86 5.24
CA PRO A 90 8.46 14.75 5.06
C PRO A 90 8.02 13.75 3.96
N GLY A 91 8.98 13.04 3.40
CA GLY A 91 8.75 11.83 2.56
C GLY A 91 8.48 10.59 3.41
N SER A 92 8.66 9.41 2.82
CA SER A 92 8.41 8.13 3.51
C SER A 92 9.49 7.76 4.54
N GLY A 93 10.70 8.32 4.41
CA GLY A 93 11.88 7.85 5.13
C GLY A 93 12.37 6.46 4.70
N TYR A 94 11.73 5.83 3.71
CA TYR A 94 12.01 4.48 3.26
C TYR A 94 12.72 4.48 1.90
N ILE A 95 13.77 3.67 1.78
CA ILE A 95 14.52 3.46 0.54
C ILE A 95 14.53 1.97 0.23
N PRO A 96 13.72 1.49 -0.73
CA PRO A 96 13.76 0.09 -1.13
C PRO A 96 15.07 -0.25 -1.85
N LEU A 97 15.52 -1.49 -1.67
CA LEU A 97 16.75 -2.00 -2.28
C LEU A 97 16.58 -2.43 -3.74
N SER A 98 15.36 -2.82 -4.15
CA SER A 98 15.07 -3.34 -5.49
C SER A 98 13.86 -2.67 -6.12
N TYR A 99 12.66 -3.05 -5.66
CA TYR A 99 11.40 -2.57 -6.19
C TYR A 99 10.77 -1.53 -5.30
N ILE A 100 10.13 -0.54 -5.91
CA ILE A 100 9.38 0.46 -5.16
C ILE A 100 8.03 -0.11 -4.70
N SER A 101 7.45 0.49 -3.66
CA SER A 101 6.23 0.00 -3.00
C SER A 101 4.99 0.12 -3.88
N GLY A 102 5.02 0.96 -4.91
CA GLY A 102 3.92 1.19 -5.84
C GLY A 102 3.75 2.67 -6.13
N LYS A 103 2.50 3.13 -6.15
CA LYS A 103 2.18 4.55 -6.33
C LYS A 103 1.82 5.22 -5.00
N PRO A 104 2.12 6.52 -4.83
CA PRO A 104 1.59 7.29 -3.73
C PRO A 104 0.06 7.47 -3.84
N ASP A 105 -0.64 7.38 -2.72
CA ASP A 105 -2.05 7.75 -2.64
C ASP A 105 -2.20 9.26 -2.66
N ALA A 106 -2.54 9.82 -3.82
CA ALA A 106 -2.71 11.25 -4.01
C ALA A 106 -4.08 11.60 -4.59
N VAL A 107 -4.64 12.71 -4.12
CA VAL A 107 -5.93 13.28 -4.50
C VAL A 107 -5.83 14.80 -4.62
N GLU A 108 -6.70 15.40 -5.42
CA GLU A 108 -6.84 16.86 -5.44
C GLU A 108 -7.92 17.29 -4.42
N ILE A 109 -7.56 18.17 -3.49
CA ILE A 109 -8.49 18.74 -2.50
C ILE A 109 -8.41 20.27 -2.64
N ASN A 110 -9.54 20.94 -2.92
CA ASN A 110 -9.57 22.40 -3.19
C ASN A 110 -8.60 22.86 -4.31
N GLY A 111 -8.42 22.08 -5.37
CA GLY A 111 -7.45 22.41 -6.43
C GLY A 111 -6.00 22.33 -5.96
N VAL A 112 -5.73 21.60 -4.87
CA VAL A 112 -4.38 21.39 -4.32
C VAL A 112 -4.07 19.91 -4.31
N ASN A 113 -2.94 19.56 -4.94
CA ASN A 113 -2.38 18.22 -4.88
C ASN A 113 -2.10 17.85 -3.43
N THR A 114 -2.74 16.77 -2.97
CA THR A 114 -2.65 16.32 -1.59
C THR A 114 -2.33 14.83 -1.56
N VAL A 115 -1.27 14.45 -0.86
CA VAL A 115 -0.98 13.05 -0.56
C VAL A 115 -1.70 12.66 0.72
N ILE A 116 -2.32 11.49 0.74
CA ILE A 116 -2.93 10.89 1.91
C ILE A 116 -2.13 9.63 2.23
N LYS A 117 -1.72 9.45 3.49
CA LYS A 117 -0.98 8.24 3.89
C LYS A 117 -1.46 7.72 5.24
N ALA A 118 -1.22 6.43 5.46
CA ALA A 118 -1.36 5.83 6.78
C ALA A 118 -0.37 6.45 7.78
N LYS A 119 -0.85 6.79 8.97
CA LYS A 119 -0.01 7.32 10.05
C LYS A 119 0.55 6.18 10.91
N SER A 120 1.87 6.05 10.94
CA SER A 120 2.56 5.14 11.85
C SER A 120 2.45 5.63 13.29
N GLN A 121 1.67 4.94 14.12
CA GLN A 121 1.43 5.37 15.50
C GLN A 121 2.63 5.14 16.42
N ASN A 122 3.42 4.11 16.14
CA ASN A 122 4.57 3.72 16.95
C ASN A 122 5.92 4.05 16.29
N TYR A 123 5.93 4.69 15.11
CA TYR A 123 7.13 4.99 14.32
C TYR A 123 8.05 3.76 14.17
N ASN A 124 7.50 2.68 13.58
CA ASN A 124 8.23 1.42 13.36
C ASN A 124 8.81 0.83 14.66
N GLY A 125 8.04 0.90 15.75
CA GLY A 125 8.42 0.40 17.07
C GLY A 125 9.38 1.29 17.86
N GLY A 126 9.60 2.53 17.44
CA GLY A 126 10.41 3.51 18.17
C GLY A 126 9.70 4.09 19.40
N ILE A 127 8.37 4.20 19.36
CA ILE A 127 7.54 4.86 20.37
C ILE A 127 6.67 3.85 21.12
N LYS A 128 6.68 3.94 22.46
CA LYS A 128 5.74 3.20 23.30
C LYS A 128 4.37 3.86 23.25
N LEU A 129 3.35 3.06 22.96
CA LEU A 129 1.95 3.46 23.05
C LEU A 129 1.44 3.25 24.48
N LYS A 130 0.54 4.13 24.93
CA LYS A 130 -0.20 3.95 26.18
C LYS A 130 -1.46 3.13 25.90
N GLU A 131 -1.94 2.43 26.93
CA GLU A 131 -3.33 1.96 26.95
C GLU A 131 -4.23 3.17 26.64
N ASP A 132 -5.28 2.97 25.85
CA ASP A 132 -6.16 4.01 25.29
C ASP A 132 -5.57 4.94 24.20
N HIS A 133 -4.35 4.74 23.72
CA HIS A 133 -3.77 5.56 22.63
C HIS A 133 -4.71 5.70 21.43
N PHE A 134 -5.32 4.59 21.00
CA PHE A 134 -6.20 4.56 19.84
C PHE A 134 -7.58 5.21 20.05
N ASN A 135 -7.92 5.64 21.27
CA ASN A 135 -9.16 6.38 21.52
C ASN A 135 -9.13 7.81 20.93
N THR A 136 -7.94 8.37 20.76
CA THR A 136 -7.75 9.73 20.20
C THR A 136 -6.82 9.75 18.99
N ALA A 137 -6.18 8.63 18.65
CA ALA A 137 -5.30 8.54 17.49
C ALA A 137 -6.07 8.75 16.18
N MET A 138 -5.41 9.41 15.24
CA MET A 138 -5.87 9.60 13.86
C MET A 138 -5.14 8.62 12.95
N MET A 139 -5.89 7.99 12.03
CA MET A 139 -5.43 6.88 11.19
C MET A 139 -4.56 7.36 10.02
N LEU A 140 -4.89 8.53 9.46
CA LEU A 140 -4.28 9.04 8.24
C LEU A 140 -3.70 10.44 8.45
N GLU A 141 -2.78 10.82 7.57
CA GLU A 141 -2.25 12.18 7.45
C GLU A 141 -2.36 12.63 6.00
N ALA A 142 -2.69 13.92 5.80
CA ALA A 142 -2.72 14.58 4.52
C ALA A 142 -1.65 15.67 4.43
N PHE A 143 -0.94 15.70 3.29
CA PHE A 143 0.18 16.59 3.03
C PHE A 143 -0.02 17.34 1.72
N ASN A 144 0.27 18.63 1.72
CA ASN A 144 0.32 19.45 0.51
C ASN A 144 1.28 20.64 0.71
N SER A 145 1.58 21.36 -0.37
CA SER A 145 2.50 22.51 -0.34
C SER A 145 1.98 23.74 0.40
N LYS A 146 0.70 23.78 0.79
CA LYS A 146 0.10 24.93 1.50
C LYS A 146 0.26 24.86 3.02
N SER A 147 0.58 23.71 3.58
CA SER A 147 0.76 23.52 5.03
C SER A 147 2.15 22.97 5.34
N GLN A 148 2.80 23.51 6.38
CA GLN A 148 4.06 22.96 6.89
C GLN A 148 3.85 21.68 7.72
N GLU A 149 2.68 21.56 8.36
CA GLU A 149 2.32 20.41 9.19
C GLU A 149 1.28 19.54 8.47
N PRO A 150 1.36 18.19 8.59
CA PRO A 150 0.30 17.32 8.11
C PRO A 150 -1.04 17.63 8.77
N THR A 151 -2.11 17.50 7.99
CA THR A 151 -3.47 17.46 8.53
C THR A 151 -3.80 16.03 8.91
N GLU A 152 -4.10 15.79 10.18
CA GLU A 152 -4.54 14.46 10.63
C GLU A 152 -5.99 14.19 10.20
N LEU A 153 -6.25 12.97 9.75
CA LEU A 153 -7.52 12.55 9.18
C LEU A 153 -7.99 11.22 9.77
N LEU A 154 -9.30 11.14 9.99
CA LEU A 154 -10.06 9.94 10.36
C LEU A 154 -9.64 9.27 11.69
N PRO A 155 -10.47 9.33 12.74
CA PRO A 155 -10.18 8.60 13.99
C PRO A 155 -10.42 7.10 13.82
N TYR A 156 -9.78 6.28 14.67
CA TYR A 156 -10.10 4.85 14.74
C TYR A 156 -11.58 4.63 15.15
N PRO A 157 -12.31 3.71 14.48
CA PRO A 157 -13.71 3.41 14.80
C PRO A 157 -13.90 2.96 16.25
N GLU A 158 -14.98 3.39 16.91
CA GLU A 158 -15.24 3.10 18.33
C GLU A 158 -15.28 1.61 18.67
N ASN A 159 -15.75 0.79 17.74
CA ASN A 159 -15.87 -0.66 17.87
C ASN A 159 -14.71 -1.42 17.20
N SER A 160 -13.57 -0.77 16.99
CA SER A 160 -12.39 -1.39 16.41
C SER A 160 -11.55 -2.11 17.47
N ILE A 161 -10.90 -3.21 17.08
CA ILE A 161 -10.07 -4.01 17.99
C ILE A 161 -8.88 -3.21 18.55
N TYR A 162 -8.40 -2.19 17.83
CA TYR A 162 -7.28 -1.35 18.29
C TYR A 162 -7.62 -0.49 19.50
N ARG A 163 -8.92 -0.33 19.82
CA ARG A 163 -9.40 0.42 21.00
C ARG A 163 -9.68 -0.49 22.20
N THR A 164 -9.02 -1.64 22.26
CA THR A 164 -9.11 -2.59 23.37
C THR A 164 -7.85 -2.52 24.25
N SER A 165 -7.79 -3.36 25.30
CA SER A 165 -6.59 -3.49 26.14
C SER A 165 -5.48 -4.31 25.49
N GLU A 166 -5.75 -4.96 24.36
CA GLU A 166 -4.72 -5.65 23.57
C GLU A 166 -4.05 -4.70 22.59
N LEU A 167 -2.73 -4.80 22.47
CA LEU A 167 -1.92 -4.02 21.56
C LEU A 167 -1.58 -4.83 20.30
N TYR A 168 -1.92 -4.26 19.15
CA TYR A 168 -1.56 -4.78 17.83
C TYR A 168 -0.47 -3.91 17.19
N PHE A 169 0.71 -3.93 17.79
CA PHE A 169 1.74 -2.90 17.63
C PHE A 169 2.23 -2.67 16.20
N ASP A 170 2.32 -3.72 15.38
CA ASP A 170 2.79 -3.63 13.99
C ASP A 170 1.65 -3.76 12.97
N GLY A 171 0.40 -3.84 13.43
CA GLY A 171 -0.77 -4.17 12.62
C GLY A 171 -1.82 -3.07 12.54
N HIS A 172 -1.53 -1.84 12.96
CA HIS A 172 -2.51 -0.74 13.05
C HIS A 172 -2.62 0.13 11.80
N GLU A 173 -1.64 0.11 10.90
CA GLU A 173 -1.63 1.03 9.76
C GLU A 173 -2.70 0.65 8.73
N PRO A 174 -3.70 1.52 8.45
CA PRO A 174 -4.76 1.22 7.50
C PRO A 174 -4.22 1.04 6.08
N LYS A 175 -4.93 0.25 5.27
CA LYS A 175 -4.78 0.25 3.81
C LYS A 175 -5.89 1.09 3.20
N ILE A 176 -5.54 1.90 2.22
CA ILE A 176 -6.46 2.85 1.60
C ILE A 176 -6.45 2.70 0.08
N SER A 177 -7.57 3.05 -0.54
CA SER A 177 -7.66 3.22 -1.99
C SER A 177 -8.66 4.33 -2.28
N TYR A 178 -8.23 5.36 -3.00
CA TYR A 178 -9.13 6.41 -3.46
C TYR A 178 -9.69 6.10 -4.86
N ASN A 179 -10.98 5.78 -4.91
CA ASN A 179 -11.71 5.52 -6.15
C ASN A 179 -12.07 6.86 -6.82
N LYS A 180 -11.21 7.32 -7.72
CA LYS A 180 -11.36 8.61 -8.43
C LYS A 180 -12.65 8.73 -9.25
N GLN A 181 -13.25 7.61 -9.69
CA GLN A 181 -14.50 7.65 -10.46
C GLN A 181 -15.72 7.92 -9.58
N LYS A 182 -15.67 7.44 -8.33
CA LYS A 182 -16.75 7.60 -7.35
C LYS A 182 -16.50 8.71 -6.33
N GLU A 183 -15.32 9.32 -6.37
CA GLU A 183 -14.83 10.26 -5.34
C GLU A 183 -14.91 9.68 -3.92
N GLU A 184 -14.66 8.38 -3.79
CA GLU A 184 -14.81 7.60 -2.56
C GLU A 184 -13.44 7.11 -2.07
N LEU A 185 -13.16 7.29 -0.78
CA LEU A 185 -12.03 6.67 -0.10
C LEU A 185 -12.49 5.37 0.55
N ILE A 186 -11.90 4.26 0.11
CA ILE A 186 -11.99 2.98 0.79
C ILE A 186 -10.87 2.89 1.80
N LEU A 187 -11.20 2.49 3.03
CA LEU A 187 -10.24 2.21 4.09
C LEU A 187 -10.55 0.83 4.69
N VAL A 188 -9.50 0.05 4.89
CA VAL A 188 -9.55 -1.22 5.61
C VAL A 188 -8.45 -1.24 6.67
N LEU A 189 -8.78 -1.78 7.84
CA LEU A 189 -7.80 -1.97 8.90
C LEU A 189 -7.25 -3.40 8.83
N PRO A 190 -5.91 -3.61 8.96
CA PRO A 190 -5.31 -4.90 8.63
C PRO A 190 -5.90 -6.08 9.40
N LEU A 191 -6.27 -5.91 10.67
CA LEU A 191 -6.60 -7.04 11.54
C LEU A 191 -8.11 -7.20 11.80
N GLU A 192 -8.95 -6.47 11.08
CA GLU A 192 -10.41 -6.63 11.16
C GLU A 192 -11.04 -6.76 9.77
N PRO A 193 -11.97 -7.72 9.56
CA PRO A 193 -12.59 -7.95 8.27
C PRO A 193 -13.72 -6.94 8.02
N LYS A 194 -13.39 -5.65 7.97
CA LYS A 194 -14.32 -4.56 7.75
C LYS A 194 -13.80 -3.61 6.67
N MET A 195 -14.72 -3.07 5.90
CA MET A 195 -14.46 -2.01 4.93
C MET A 195 -15.22 -0.75 5.33
N TYR A 196 -14.51 0.36 5.38
CA TYR A 196 -15.03 1.68 5.69
C TYR A 196 -15.01 2.53 4.43
N LYS A 197 -16.10 3.25 4.20
CA LYS A 197 -16.30 4.12 3.04
C LYS A 197 -16.45 5.55 3.49
N TYR A 198 -15.74 6.43 2.79
CA TYR A 198 -15.82 7.86 3.01
C TYR A 198 -15.99 8.59 1.69
N GLU A 199 -16.82 9.62 1.66
CA GLU A 199 -16.97 10.51 0.53
C GLU A 199 -16.21 11.81 0.78
N LEU A 200 -15.59 12.36 -0.26
CA LEU A 200 -14.97 13.68 -0.17
C LEU A 200 -16.04 14.77 -0.38
N LYS A 201 -16.56 15.34 0.71
CA LYS A 201 -17.56 16.42 0.69
C LYS A 201 -17.02 17.67 1.35
N ASN A 202 -17.24 18.83 0.71
CA ASN A 202 -16.76 20.11 1.20
C ASN A 202 -15.27 20.06 1.63
N ASN A 203 -14.47 19.30 0.88
CA ASN A 203 -13.03 19.10 1.10
C ASN A 203 -12.67 18.36 2.40
N ARG A 204 -13.57 17.52 2.90
CA ARG A 204 -13.33 16.63 4.04
C ARG A 204 -13.89 15.25 3.73
N PHE A 205 -13.23 14.23 4.24
CA PHE A 205 -13.76 12.87 4.18
C PHE A 205 -14.86 12.72 5.22
N GLU A 206 -16.08 12.47 4.75
CA GLU A 206 -17.25 12.19 5.57
C GLU A 206 -17.54 10.69 5.55
N PHE A 207 -17.75 10.10 6.73
CA PHE A 207 -18.08 8.68 6.84
C PHE A 207 -19.43 8.38 6.18
N VAL A 208 -19.46 7.37 5.32
CA VAL A 208 -20.66 6.93 4.61
C VAL A 208 -21.20 5.66 5.25
N SER A 209 -20.37 4.61 5.32
CA SER A 209 -20.80 3.30 5.78
C SER A 209 -19.63 2.40 6.19
N THR A 210 -19.98 1.34 6.92
CA THR A 210 -19.11 0.22 7.21
C THR A 210 -19.79 -1.07 6.76
N SER A 211 -19.03 -1.99 6.18
CA SER A 211 -19.49 -3.31 5.76
C SER A 211 -18.54 -4.38 6.29
N ASN A 212 -19.10 -5.50 6.76
CA ASN A 212 -18.30 -6.67 7.08
C ASN A 212 -17.86 -7.37 5.79
N LEU A 213 -16.59 -7.74 5.74
CA LEU A 213 -16.01 -8.48 4.62
C LEU A 213 -16.13 -9.99 4.89
N ASP A 214 -16.74 -10.71 3.96
CA ASP A 214 -16.75 -12.18 3.96
C ASP A 214 -15.40 -12.71 3.46
N LEU A 215 -14.38 -12.71 4.32
CA LEU A 215 -13.04 -13.20 4.02
C LEU A 215 -12.90 -14.64 4.51
N LYS A 216 -12.58 -15.57 3.60
CA LYS A 216 -12.43 -17.00 3.90
C LYS A 216 -11.37 -17.19 4.97
N ASN A 217 -11.73 -17.94 6.01
CA ASN A 217 -10.82 -18.29 7.11
C ASN A 217 -10.12 -17.09 7.76
N PHE A 218 -10.73 -15.89 7.76
CA PHE A 218 -10.19 -14.74 8.48
C PHE A 218 -10.46 -14.91 9.98
N ARG A 219 -9.40 -15.12 10.75
CA ARG A 219 -9.41 -15.46 12.17
C ARG A 219 -9.26 -14.21 13.01
N THR A 220 -9.71 -14.32 14.26
CA THR A 220 -9.46 -13.30 15.27
C THR A 220 -7.95 -13.19 15.51
N PRO A 221 -7.37 -11.97 15.37
CA PRO A 221 -5.95 -11.74 15.58
C PRO A 221 -5.59 -11.84 17.06
N GLN A 222 -4.34 -12.18 17.34
CA GLN A 222 -3.74 -12.11 18.67
C GLN A 222 -2.95 -10.80 18.83
N GLY A 223 -3.15 -10.11 19.95
CA GLY A 223 -2.36 -8.97 20.38
C GLY A 223 -1.45 -9.30 21.56
N ILE A 224 -0.69 -8.32 22.02
CA ILE A 224 0.13 -8.42 23.24
C ILE A 224 -0.35 -7.40 24.29
N PRO A 225 -0.02 -7.58 25.57
CA PRO A 225 -0.23 -6.53 26.57
C PRO A 225 0.63 -5.28 26.28
N TYR A 226 0.12 -4.09 26.61
CA TYR A 226 0.82 -2.81 26.39
C TYR A 226 2.15 -2.72 27.15
N GLU A 227 2.25 -3.30 28.34
CA GLU A 227 3.46 -3.36 29.16
C GLU A 227 4.57 -4.20 28.51
N ASP A 228 4.20 -5.11 27.61
CA ASP A 228 5.10 -6.04 26.95
C ASP A 228 5.68 -5.49 25.66
N GLN A 229 5.17 -4.37 25.14
CA GLN A 229 5.46 -3.86 23.79
C GLN A 229 6.95 -3.73 23.45
N HIS A 230 7.81 -3.41 24.42
CA HIS A 230 9.28 -3.31 24.21
C HIS A 230 10.08 -4.36 25.00
N LYS A 231 9.52 -5.55 25.24
CA LYS A 231 10.22 -6.67 25.85
C LYS A 231 10.78 -7.60 24.76
N ASN A 232 11.82 -7.15 24.06
CA ASN A 232 12.49 -7.96 23.03
C ASN A 232 13.72 -8.68 23.59
N PRO A 233 13.75 -10.03 23.64
CA PRO A 233 14.94 -10.77 24.04
C PRO A 233 16.00 -10.90 22.93
N LEU A 234 15.66 -10.61 21.67
CA LEU A 234 16.54 -10.83 20.51
C LEU A 234 17.60 -9.73 20.37
N LYS A 235 18.87 -10.13 20.31
CA LYS A 235 19.98 -9.23 19.96
C LYS A 235 19.87 -8.79 18.49
N ASN A 236 20.08 -7.50 18.22
CA ASN A 236 20.03 -6.87 16.88
C ASN A 236 18.63 -6.76 16.23
N PHE A 237 17.57 -7.12 16.93
CA PHE A 237 16.21 -6.75 16.53
C PHE A 237 15.80 -5.43 17.19
N GLY A 238 14.78 -4.76 16.63
CA GLY A 238 14.26 -3.50 17.15
C GLY A 238 13.76 -3.61 18.59
N ARG A 239 13.25 -2.51 19.15
CA ARG A 239 12.76 -2.50 20.54
C ARG A 239 11.48 -3.32 20.72
N SER A 240 10.71 -3.54 19.65
CA SER A 240 9.43 -4.27 19.65
C SER A 240 9.56 -5.69 20.19
N ASN A 241 8.61 -6.12 21.01
CA ASN A 241 8.48 -7.49 21.50
C ASN A 241 8.51 -8.49 20.34
N GLU A 242 9.22 -9.62 20.51
CA GLU A 242 9.30 -10.68 19.50
C GLU A 242 7.91 -11.22 19.11
N LEU A 243 6.97 -11.27 20.05
CA LEU A 243 5.60 -11.70 19.79
C LEU A 243 4.86 -10.83 18.77
N ASN A 244 5.21 -9.55 18.62
CA ASN A 244 4.64 -8.72 17.56
C ASN A 244 5.03 -9.25 16.18
N TYR A 245 6.30 -9.65 15.99
CA TYR A 245 6.77 -10.24 14.74
C TYR A 245 6.13 -11.61 14.51
N VAL A 246 6.02 -12.43 15.56
CA VAL A 246 5.34 -13.73 15.49
C VAL A 246 3.88 -13.58 15.06
N TYR A 247 3.10 -12.74 15.75
CA TYR A 247 1.69 -12.54 15.44
C TYR A 247 1.49 -11.81 14.11
N ARG A 248 2.44 -10.99 13.68
CA ARG A 248 2.43 -10.45 12.32
C ARG A 248 2.46 -11.57 11.28
N GLU A 249 3.19 -12.66 11.50
CA GLU A 249 3.20 -13.80 10.56
C GLU A 249 1.93 -14.66 10.70
N LEU A 250 1.51 -14.96 11.94
CA LEU A 250 0.44 -15.91 12.22
C LEU A 250 -0.98 -15.37 12.08
N ASN A 251 -1.22 -14.09 12.35
CA ASN A 251 -2.56 -13.50 12.30
C ASN A 251 -3.08 -13.41 10.86
N SER A 252 -4.40 -13.51 10.71
CA SER A 252 -5.06 -13.05 9.49
C SER A 252 -4.85 -11.55 9.33
N SER A 253 -4.65 -11.10 8.09
CA SER A 253 -4.43 -9.70 7.85
C SER A 253 -4.83 -9.29 6.44
N ILE A 254 -5.53 -8.15 6.32
CA ILE A 254 -5.70 -7.45 5.05
C ILE A 254 -4.37 -6.77 4.70
N LEU A 255 -3.85 -7.13 3.54
CA LEU A 255 -2.53 -6.71 3.06
C LEU A 255 -2.63 -5.49 2.14
N ASP A 256 -3.70 -5.39 1.34
CA ASP A 256 -3.89 -4.35 0.35
C ASP A 256 -5.37 -4.17 -0.02
N VAL A 257 -5.73 -2.98 -0.51
CA VAL A 257 -7.05 -2.66 -1.08
C VAL A 257 -6.89 -1.85 -2.36
N SER A 258 -7.68 -2.18 -3.39
CA SER A 258 -7.74 -1.44 -4.64
C SER A 258 -9.18 -1.33 -5.14
N SER A 259 -9.68 -0.11 -5.26
CA SER A 259 -11.04 0.20 -5.69
C SER A 259 -11.06 1.03 -6.98
N TYR A 260 -11.84 0.57 -7.96
CA TYR A 260 -12.05 1.26 -9.22
C TYR A 260 -13.44 0.92 -9.75
N GLY A 261 -14.23 1.94 -10.11
CA GLY A 261 -15.61 1.72 -10.55
C GLY A 261 -16.45 1.09 -9.44
N GLU A 262 -17.19 0.03 -9.74
CA GLU A 262 -18.00 -0.73 -8.76
C GLU A 262 -17.21 -1.83 -8.03
N ILE A 263 -15.99 -2.13 -8.47
CA ILE A 263 -15.21 -3.26 -7.96
C ILE A 263 -14.15 -2.80 -6.97
N THR A 264 -14.23 -3.35 -5.76
CA THR A 264 -13.14 -3.30 -4.76
C THR A 264 -12.47 -4.66 -4.65
N MET A 265 -11.15 -4.69 -4.79
CA MET A 265 -10.32 -5.86 -4.55
C MET A 265 -9.63 -5.73 -3.20
N ILE A 266 -9.66 -6.80 -2.41
CA ILE A 266 -8.98 -6.93 -1.14
C ILE A 266 -7.97 -8.07 -1.24
N ARG A 267 -6.69 -7.78 -1.02
CA ARG A 267 -5.68 -8.81 -0.81
C ARG A 267 -5.57 -9.06 0.69
N TYR A 268 -5.65 -10.31 1.11
CA TYR A 268 -5.52 -10.66 2.52
C TYR A 268 -4.84 -12.00 2.69
N LYS A 269 -4.38 -12.28 3.91
CA LYS A 269 -3.95 -13.60 4.32
C LYS A 269 -4.88 -14.20 5.37
N THR A 270 -5.07 -15.51 5.30
CA THR A 270 -5.98 -16.24 6.18
C THR A 270 -5.43 -16.39 7.61
N GLY A 271 -4.13 -16.23 7.81
CA GLY A 271 -3.48 -16.58 9.08
C GLY A 271 -3.40 -18.10 9.28
N ALA A 272 -2.61 -18.51 10.26
CA ALA A 272 -2.32 -19.91 10.51
C ALA A 272 -3.46 -20.62 11.27
N LYS A 273 -3.66 -21.92 11.01
CA LYS A 273 -4.91 -22.62 11.37
C LYS A 273 -5.14 -22.89 12.86
N GLU A 274 -4.11 -22.88 13.68
CA GLU A 274 -4.18 -23.20 15.11
C GLU A 274 -3.41 -22.13 15.90
N PRO A 275 -3.83 -21.80 17.14
CA PRO A 275 -3.01 -20.96 18.01
C PRO A 275 -1.74 -21.73 18.32
N THR A 276 -0.66 -21.38 17.65
CA THR A 276 0.62 -21.97 17.96
C THR A 276 1.18 -21.28 19.20
N SER A 277 1.63 -22.06 20.19
CA SER A 277 2.43 -21.55 21.31
C SER A 277 3.84 -21.11 20.86
N LEU A 278 4.00 -20.76 19.58
CA LEU A 278 5.25 -20.27 19.02
C LEU A 278 5.47 -18.88 19.59
N SER A 279 6.63 -18.71 20.20
CA SER A 279 7.14 -17.42 20.65
C SER A 279 8.35 -16.98 19.83
N ASN A 280 8.75 -17.77 18.83
CA ASN A 280 9.92 -17.53 18.01
C ASN A 280 9.52 -17.12 16.59
N TYR A 281 10.07 -16.00 16.11
CA TYR A 281 9.75 -15.45 14.79
C TYR A 281 10.06 -16.41 13.62
N MET A 282 11.22 -17.08 13.64
CA MET A 282 11.63 -17.95 12.53
C MET A 282 10.75 -19.20 12.41
N GLU A 283 10.36 -19.78 13.54
CA GLU A 283 9.43 -20.92 13.55
C GLU A 283 8.03 -20.49 13.10
N ALA A 284 7.57 -19.33 13.57
CA ALA A 284 6.28 -18.76 13.16
C ALA A 284 6.21 -18.48 11.65
N SER A 285 7.27 -17.92 11.07
CA SER A 285 7.36 -17.67 9.62
C SER A 285 7.27 -18.97 8.82
N LYS A 286 8.07 -19.99 9.15
CA LYS A 286 8.03 -21.29 8.45
C LYS A 286 6.67 -21.96 8.56
N TYR A 287 6.03 -21.86 9.72
CA TYR A 287 4.70 -22.43 9.93
C TYR A 287 3.63 -21.68 9.13
N ALA A 288 3.67 -20.34 9.12
CA ALA A 288 2.77 -19.51 8.35
C ALA A 288 2.85 -19.81 6.84
N ASP A 289 4.04 -20.07 6.30
CA ASP A 289 4.23 -20.43 4.89
C ASP A 289 3.45 -21.70 4.50
N SER A 290 3.28 -22.65 5.43
CA SER A 290 2.52 -23.89 5.20
C SER A 290 1.04 -23.81 5.54
N GLU A 291 0.64 -22.89 6.43
CA GLU A 291 -0.70 -22.89 7.02
C GLU A 291 -1.55 -21.66 6.71
N SER A 292 -0.96 -20.62 6.13
CA SER A 292 -1.66 -19.41 5.68
C SER A 292 -1.69 -19.34 4.16
N GLU A 293 -2.85 -18.98 3.62
CA GLU A 293 -3.02 -18.65 2.21
C GLU A 293 -3.02 -17.12 2.05
N ALA A 294 -2.49 -16.61 0.94
CA ALA A 294 -2.73 -15.25 0.48
C ALA A 294 -3.78 -15.29 -0.63
N LEU A 295 -4.85 -14.51 -0.48
CA LEU A 295 -6.03 -14.54 -1.33
C LEU A 295 -6.39 -13.14 -1.81
N TYR A 296 -7.00 -13.06 -2.98
CA TYR A 296 -7.62 -11.86 -3.51
C TYR A 296 -9.14 -12.06 -3.56
N SER A 297 -9.88 -11.21 -2.86
CA SER A 297 -11.35 -11.19 -2.89
C SER A 297 -11.86 -9.94 -3.60
N PHE A 298 -12.80 -10.13 -4.51
CA PHE A 298 -13.44 -9.07 -5.28
C PHE A 298 -14.85 -8.83 -4.78
N PHE A 299 -15.18 -7.56 -4.57
CA PHE A 299 -16.45 -7.12 -4.03
C PHE A 299 -17.14 -6.17 -5.01
N VAL A 300 -18.45 -6.39 -5.22
CA VAL A 300 -19.34 -5.48 -5.93
C VAL A 300 -20.49 -5.16 -4.99
N GLN A 301 -20.76 -3.86 -4.76
CA GLN A 301 -21.77 -3.41 -3.79
C GLN A 301 -21.64 -4.12 -2.44
N ASP A 302 -20.40 -4.22 -1.94
CA ASP A 302 -20.04 -4.82 -0.65
C ASP A 302 -20.31 -6.32 -0.51
N LYS A 303 -20.66 -7.00 -1.61
CA LYS A 303 -20.80 -8.45 -1.66
C LYS A 303 -19.62 -9.07 -2.37
N LYS A 304 -19.03 -10.10 -1.76
CA LYS A 304 -17.98 -10.90 -2.40
C LYS A 304 -18.57 -11.59 -3.63
N VAL A 305 -17.93 -11.40 -4.79
CA VAL A 305 -18.35 -11.99 -6.08
C VAL A 305 -17.34 -12.99 -6.62
N LEU A 306 -16.07 -12.89 -6.22
CA LEU A 306 -15.00 -13.78 -6.62
C LEU A 306 -13.92 -13.83 -5.54
N GLU A 307 -13.27 -14.97 -5.40
CA GLU A 307 -12.08 -15.15 -4.58
C GLU A 307 -11.10 -16.04 -5.34
N ILE A 308 -9.83 -15.63 -5.42
CA ILE A 308 -8.76 -16.36 -6.09
C ILE A 308 -7.54 -16.47 -5.18
N ASN A 309 -6.72 -17.50 -5.41
CA ASN A 309 -5.44 -17.73 -4.75
C ASN A 309 -4.24 -17.56 -5.69
N ASP A 310 -4.46 -16.95 -6.86
CA ASP A 310 -3.37 -16.59 -7.78
C ASP A 310 -2.59 -15.40 -7.23
N ASP A 311 -1.26 -15.46 -7.29
CA ASP A 311 -0.42 -14.32 -6.96
C ASP A 311 -0.44 -13.31 -8.10
N LEU A 312 -1.19 -12.21 -7.91
CA LEU A 312 -1.21 -11.10 -8.86
C LEU A 312 0.04 -10.21 -8.72
N GLY A 313 0.92 -10.47 -7.76
CA GLY A 313 2.17 -9.76 -7.56
C GLY A 313 1.99 -8.25 -7.42
N ARG A 314 2.91 -7.48 -8.03
CA ARG A 314 2.84 -6.01 -8.12
C ARG A 314 1.94 -5.59 -9.29
N TYR A 315 0.66 -5.95 -9.21
CA TYR A 315 -0.30 -5.62 -10.25
C TYR A 315 -0.50 -4.10 -10.39
N VAL A 316 -0.94 -3.67 -11.57
CA VAL A 316 -1.45 -2.32 -11.83
C VAL A 316 -2.86 -2.43 -12.37
N ARG A 317 -3.80 -1.71 -11.75
CA ARG A 317 -5.21 -1.69 -12.18
C ARG A 317 -5.36 -0.84 -13.45
N LEU A 318 -5.82 -1.45 -14.55
CA LEU A 318 -6.01 -0.76 -15.83
C LEU A 318 -7.43 -0.21 -16.00
N SER A 319 -8.40 -0.98 -15.54
CA SER A 319 -9.82 -0.61 -15.59
C SER A 319 -10.57 -1.27 -14.45
N GLU A 320 -11.89 -1.14 -14.44
CA GLU A 320 -12.74 -1.81 -13.48
C GLU A 320 -12.55 -3.33 -13.49
N THR A 321 -12.24 -3.95 -14.64
CA THR A 321 -12.11 -5.41 -14.73
C THR A 321 -10.71 -5.90 -15.09
N GLN A 322 -9.80 -5.00 -15.46
CA GLN A 322 -8.49 -5.39 -16.01
C GLN A 322 -7.32 -5.03 -15.10
N PHE A 323 -6.36 -5.95 -15.02
CA PHE A 323 -5.15 -5.86 -14.19
C PHE A 323 -3.94 -6.23 -15.03
N LEU A 324 -2.94 -5.38 -15.06
CA LEU A 324 -1.63 -5.71 -15.58
C LEU A 324 -0.81 -6.38 -14.49
N VAL A 325 -0.27 -7.56 -14.76
CA VAL A 325 0.50 -8.37 -13.80
C VAL A 325 1.86 -8.68 -14.43
N PRO A 326 2.99 -8.45 -13.72
CA PRO A 326 4.30 -8.80 -14.25
C PRO A 326 4.43 -10.32 -14.42
N TYR A 327 5.07 -10.74 -15.51
CA TYR A 327 5.53 -12.11 -15.63
C TYR A 327 6.76 -12.32 -14.73
N VAL A 328 6.68 -13.29 -13.83
CA VAL A 328 7.78 -13.65 -12.94
C VAL A 328 8.11 -15.12 -13.18
N ASN A 329 9.21 -15.37 -13.87
CA ASN A 329 9.83 -16.69 -13.98
C ASN A 329 11.36 -16.50 -13.96
N GLU A 330 11.98 -16.88 -12.85
CA GLU A 330 13.42 -16.70 -12.63
C GLU A 330 14.28 -17.67 -13.46
N GLU A 331 13.68 -18.73 -14.04
CA GLU A 331 14.38 -19.73 -14.85
C GLU A 331 14.43 -19.38 -16.35
N GLU A 332 13.63 -18.41 -16.80
CA GLU A 332 13.54 -18.00 -18.21
C GLU A 332 14.34 -16.71 -18.46
N GLU A 333 15.40 -16.80 -19.26
CA GLU A 333 16.09 -15.61 -19.77
C GLU A 333 15.29 -15.00 -20.92
N LEU A 334 14.83 -13.76 -20.73
CA LEU A 334 14.06 -13.00 -21.73
C LEU A 334 14.85 -11.78 -22.20
N ASP A 335 14.83 -11.53 -23.51
CA ASP A 335 15.33 -10.29 -24.13
C ASP A 335 14.31 -9.15 -24.09
N TYR A 336 13.18 -9.33 -23.38
CA TYR A 336 12.12 -8.34 -23.21
C TYR A 336 11.44 -8.44 -21.84
N ASN A 337 10.87 -7.34 -21.36
CA ASN A 337 10.01 -7.34 -20.18
C ASN A 337 8.60 -7.81 -20.59
N LYS A 338 8.02 -8.75 -19.84
CA LYS A 338 6.72 -9.37 -20.16
C LYS A 338 5.70 -9.10 -19.07
N PHE A 339 4.48 -8.75 -19.48
CA PHE A 339 3.34 -8.51 -18.61
C PHE A 339 2.10 -9.21 -19.16
N TYR A 340 1.20 -9.62 -18.29
CA TYR A 340 -0.11 -10.18 -18.65
C TYR A 340 -1.22 -9.22 -18.27
N ILE A 341 -2.28 -9.18 -19.07
CA ILE A 341 -3.53 -8.52 -18.69
C ILE A 341 -4.53 -9.60 -18.29
N TYR A 342 -4.88 -9.61 -17.01
CA TYR A 342 -5.98 -10.42 -16.48
C TYR A 342 -7.28 -9.61 -16.57
N GLU A 343 -8.37 -10.28 -16.93
CA GLU A 343 -9.69 -9.66 -17.08
C GLU A 343 -10.74 -10.44 -16.28
N LEU A 344 -11.45 -9.74 -15.40
CA LEU A 344 -12.62 -10.27 -14.71
C LEU A 344 -13.81 -10.32 -15.67
N LYS A 345 -14.37 -11.51 -15.86
CA LYS A 345 -15.54 -11.73 -16.70
C LYS A 345 -16.70 -12.25 -15.88
N LYS A 346 -17.89 -11.74 -16.18
CA LYS A 346 -19.13 -12.33 -15.68
C LYS A 346 -19.32 -13.70 -16.35
N ILE A 347 -19.59 -14.72 -15.56
CA ILE A 347 -20.00 -16.03 -16.08
C ILE A 347 -21.49 -15.93 -16.40
N GLU A 348 -21.87 -16.25 -17.64
CA GLU A 348 -23.26 -16.27 -18.11
C GLU A 348 -24.04 -17.50 -17.62
#